data_AF-A0A7L3YB13-F1
#
_entry.id   AF-A0A7L3YB13-F1
#
_cell.length_a   1.000
_cell.length_b   1.000
_cell.length_c   1.000
_cell.angle_alpha   90.00
_cell.angle_beta   90.00
_cell.angle_gamma   90.00
#
_symmetry.space_group_name_H-M   'P 1'
#
loop_
_entity.id
_entity.type
_entity.pdbx_description
1 polymer ?
#
loop_
_entity_poly.entity_id
_entity_poly.type
_entity_poly.pdbx_seq_one_letter_code
_entity_poly.pdbx_strand_id
1 'polypeptide(L)'
;VDSEDLYVTSMLYEREQTEREVTEGEVTELVWKLCLAHSASFEAADLFMTLVFELRHLSLEALKALWQRSSFKCRDNWQPLIDALPSCATEACVVLMKEIIASGEVEEGKVEYFFWSFSFIPKPTSGMIESLAPLLKSPGASQSCFLGVTALLHRFCSAYNFCDDVPAVQSVMRTLGKFLGGNCTVQDSEALSQVSII
;
A
#
# COMPACT_ATOMS: atom_id res chain seq x y z
N VAL A 1 41.28 -33.43 5.30
CA VAL A 1 39.81 -33.56 5.23
C VAL A 1 39.29 -32.41 6.04
N ASP A 2 39.08 -31.28 5.36
CA ASP A 2 38.68 -30.02 5.99
C ASP A 2 37.22 -30.08 6.39
N SER A 3 36.98 -29.66 7.63
CA SER A 3 35.71 -29.74 8.34
C SER A 3 34.92 -28.44 8.14
N GLU A 4 34.76 -27.97 6.90
CA GLU A 4 34.05 -26.71 6.58
C GLU A 4 32.67 -26.90 5.93
N ASP A 5 32.25 -28.13 5.63
CA ASP A 5 30.94 -28.41 5.00
C ASP A 5 29.88 -28.96 5.97
N LEU A 6 29.94 -28.56 7.25
CA LEU A 6 28.85 -28.81 8.19
C LEU A 6 27.86 -27.64 8.13
N TYR A 7 26.77 -27.84 7.39
CA TYR A 7 25.58 -27.00 7.45
C TYR A 7 25.25 -26.69 8.92
N VAL A 8 25.48 -25.44 9.33
CA VAL A 8 25.11 -24.95 10.64
C VAL A 8 23.62 -24.60 10.57
N THR A 9 22.76 -25.61 10.58
CA THR A 9 21.33 -25.37 10.76
C THR A 9 21.12 -25.01 12.23
N SER A 10 20.84 -23.73 12.51
CA SER A 10 20.45 -23.32 13.85
C SER A 10 19.12 -24.00 14.24
N MET A 11 18.85 -24.20 15.54
CA MET A 11 17.53 -24.66 16.01
C MET A 11 16.41 -23.63 15.80
N LEU A 12 16.71 -22.48 15.19
CA LEU A 12 15.71 -21.48 14.85
C LEU A 12 14.96 -21.96 13.62
N TYR A 13 13.63 -21.84 13.68
CA TYR A 13 12.77 -22.12 12.54
C TYR A 13 13.11 -21.15 11.40
N GLU A 14 13.64 -21.68 10.32
CA GLU A 14 13.83 -20.95 9.07
C GLU A 14 12.59 -21.17 8.20
N ARG A 15 11.87 -20.08 7.90
CA ARG A 15 10.68 -20.16 7.07
C ARG A 15 11.11 -20.39 5.62
N GLU A 16 10.71 -21.52 5.06
CA GLU A 16 10.88 -21.81 3.64
C GLU A 16 10.15 -20.74 2.80
N GLN A 17 10.93 -19.99 2.01
CA GLN A 17 10.40 -19.08 1.01
C GLN A 17 10.23 -19.90 -0.28
N THR A 18 9.07 -20.54 -0.44
CA THR A 18 8.74 -21.14 -1.73
C THR A 18 8.47 -20.01 -2.71
N GLU A 19 9.42 -19.74 -3.61
CA GLU A 19 9.22 -18.85 -4.75
C GLU A 19 8.25 -19.55 -5.72
N ARG A 20 6.95 -19.31 -5.53
CA ARG A 20 5.93 -19.70 -6.51
C ARG A 20 5.93 -18.64 -7.60
N GLU A 21 6.37 -19.02 -8.81
CA GLU A 21 6.17 -18.17 -9.99
C GLU A 21 4.67 -18.12 -10.32
N VAL A 22 4.09 -16.95 -10.07
CA VAL A 22 2.69 -16.66 -10.43
C VAL A 22 2.68 -16.09 -11.83
N THR A 23 1.89 -16.71 -12.71
CA THR A 23 1.78 -16.21 -14.08
C THR A 23 0.73 -15.10 -14.15
N GLU A 24 0.99 -14.08 -14.96
CA GLU A 24 0.01 -13.01 -15.22
C GLU A 24 -1.33 -13.54 -15.77
N GLY A 25 -1.30 -14.71 -16.44
CA GLY A 25 -2.48 -15.39 -16.97
C GLY A 25 -3.43 -15.88 -15.87
N GLU A 26 -2.89 -16.49 -14.82
CA GLU A 26 -3.67 -16.96 -13.67
C GLU A 26 -4.38 -15.79 -12.97
N VAL A 27 -3.67 -14.68 -12.77
CA VAL A 27 -4.22 -13.47 -12.13
C VAL A 27 -5.34 -12.86 -12.96
N THR A 28 -5.18 -12.85 -14.29
CA THR A 28 -6.21 -12.36 -15.22
C THR A 28 -7.46 -13.24 -15.16
N GLU A 29 -7.31 -14.56 -15.09
CA GLU A 29 -8.43 -15.49 -14.95
C GLU A 29 -9.18 -15.30 -13.63
N LEU A 30 -8.47 -15.07 -12.52
CA LEU A 30 -9.07 -14.80 -11.21
C LEU A 30 -9.92 -13.53 -11.23
N VAL A 31 -9.40 -12.44 -11.81
CA VAL A 31 -10.17 -11.19 -11.95
C VAL A 31 -11.40 -11.40 -12.82
N TRP A 32 -11.27 -12.13 -13.93
CA TRP A 32 -12.41 -12.46 -14.78
C TRP A 32 -13.51 -13.24 -14.03
N LYS A 33 -13.12 -14.25 -13.24
CA LYS A 33 -14.07 -15.01 -12.39
C LYS A 33 -14.76 -14.10 -11.38
N LEU A 34 -14.02 -13.19 -10.74
CA LEU A 34 -14.57 -12.19 -9.82
C LEU A 34 -15.53 -11.21 -10.50
N CYS A 35 -15.31 -10.86 -11.77
CA CYS A 35 -16.25 -10.02 -12.53
C CYS A 35 -17.62 -10.66 -12.69
N LEU A 36 -17.68 -12.00 -12.73
CA LEU A 36 -18.89 -12.77 -12.99
C LEU A 36 -19.56 -13.29 -11.72
N ALA A 37 -18.81 -13.38 -10.62
CA ALA A 37 -19.32 -13.88 -9.35
C ALA A 37 -20.34 -12.92 -8.73
N HIS A 38 -21.34 -13.48 -8.04
CA HIS A 38 -22.29 -12.67 -7.28
C HIS A 38 -21.58 -12.05 -6.06
N SER A 39 -21.66 -10.73 -5.93
CA SER A 39 -21.13 -10.01 -4.77
C SER A 39 -21.73 -10.58 -3.48
N ALA A 40 -20.86 -10.99 -2.54
CA ALA A 40 -21.19 -11.61 -1.24
C ALA A 40 -21.43 -13.14 -1.21
N SER A 41 -21.05 -13.90 -2.24
CA SER A 41 -20.96 -15.37 -2.12
C SER A 41 -19.65 -15.81 -1.45
N PHE A 42 -19.64 -17.02 -0.86
CA PHE A 42 -18.41 -17.64 -0.36
C PHE A 42 -17.37 -17.86 -1.46
N GLU A 43 -17.83 -18.21 -2.66
CA GLU A 43 -16.97 -18.36 -3.84
C GLU A 43 -16.29 -17.04 -4.21
N ALA A 44 -17.01 -15.91 -4.17
CA ALA A 44 -16.42 -14.60 -4.43
C ALA A 44 -15.38 -14.23 -3.36
N ALA A 45 -15.63 -14.57 -2.09
CA ALA A 45 -14.66 -14.34 -1.02
C ALA A 45 -13.39 -15.18 -1.18
N ASP A 46 -13.53 -16.45 -1.57
CA ASP A 46 -12.40 -17.34 -1.85
C ASP A 46 -11.57 -16.83 -3.03
N LEU A 47 -12.22 -16.54 -4.16
CA LEU A 47 -11.58 -15.96 -5.34
C LEU A 47 -10.85 -14.64 -5.03
N PHE A 48 -11.44 -13.78 -4.20
CA PHE A 48 -10.83 -12.52 -3.78
C PHE A 48 -9.58 -12.76 -2.94
N MET A 49 -9.65 -13.68 -1.98
CA MET A 49 -8.49 -14.04 -1.16
C MET A 49 -7.38 -14.65 -2.01
N THR A 50 -7.70 -15.55 -2.94
CA THR A 50 -6.74 -16.10 -3.90
C THR A 50 -6.08 -14.98 -4.69
N LEU A 51 -6.86 -14.05 -5.27
CA LEU A 51 -6.31 -12.89 -5.98
C LEU A 51 -5.33 -12.10 -5.11
N VAL A 52 -5.68 -11.80 -3.87
CA VAL A 52 -4.79 -11.09 -2.93
C VAL A 52 -3.49 -11.86 -2.70
N PHE A 53 -3.53 -13.18 -2.56
CA PHE A 53 -2.34 -14.01 -2.41
C PHE A 53 -1.47 -13.99 -3.67
N GLU A 54 -2.06 -14.10 -4.86
CA GLU A 54 -1.32 -14.06 -6.11
C GLU A 54 -0.64 -12.69 -6.33
N LEU A 55 -1.35 -11.58 -6.05
CA LEU A 55 -0.80 -10.22 -6.15
C LEU A 55 0.44 -10.00 -5.27
N ARG A 56 0.56 -10.69 -4.12
CA ARG A 56 1.72 -10.59 -3.23
C ARG A 56 3.03 -11.11 -3.84
N HIS A 57 2.94 -11.99 -4.83
CA HIS A 57 4.10 -12.62 -5.46
C HIS A 57 4.52 -11.91 -6.75
N LEU A 58 3.75 -10.92 -7.21
CA LEU A 58 4.06 -10.19 -8.44
C LEU A 58 5.08 -9.08 -8.19
N SER A 59 5.98 -8.92 -9.16
CA SER A 59 6.85 -7.75 -9.21
C SER A 59 6.05 -6.49 -9.53
N LEU A 60 6.66 -5.32 -9.30
CA LEU A 60 6.06 -4.04 -9.67
C LEU A 60 5.80 -3.97 -11.18
N GLU A 61 6.72 -4.48 -12.01
CA GLU A 61 6.59 -4.51 -13.47
C GLU A 61 5.40 -5.35 -13.91
N ALA A 62 5.22 -6.54 -13.31
CA ALA A 62 4.08 -7.41 -13.59
C ALA A 62 2.76 -6.76 -13.15
N LEU A 63 2.72 -6.14 -11.96
CA LEU A 63 1.55 -5.40 -11.48
C LEU A 63 1.17 -4.24 -12.41
N LYS A 64 2.16 -3.49 -12.90
CA LYS A 64 1.94 -2.42 -13.89
C LYS A 64 1.43 -2.98 -15.22
N ALA A 65 2.02 -4.09 -15.70
CA ALA A 65 1.58 -4.73 -16.93
C ALA A 65 0.12 -5.20 -16.83
N LEU A 66 -0.29 -5.73 -15.68
CA LEU A 66 -1.69 -6.08 -15.39
C LEU A 66 -2.60 -4.85 -15.40
N TRP A 67 -2.20 -3.75 -14.73
CA TRP A 67 -2.96 -2.49 -14.71
C TRP A 67 -3.13 -1.86 -16.09
N GLN A 68 -2.18 -2.04 -17.01
CA GLN A 68 -2.27 -1.46 -18.35
C GLN A 68 -3.10 -2.30 -19.34
N ARG A 69 -3.44 -3.54 -18.99
CA ARG A 69 -4.17 -4.45 -19.89
C ARG A 69 -5.67 -4.18 -19.89
N SER A 70 -6.21 -3.83 -21.06
CA SER A 70 -7.66 -3.61 -21.26
C SER A 70 -8.51 -4.85 -20.96
N SER A 71 -7.98 -6.07 -21.15
CA SER A 71 -8.67 -7.34 -20.86
C SER A 71 -8.96 -7.57 -19.38
N PHE A 72 -8.31 -6.79 -18.51
CA PHE A 72 -8.43 -6.89 -17.07
C PHE A 72 -9.58 -6.03 -16.50
N LYS A 73 -10.26 -5.25 -17.36
CA LYS A 73 -11.41 -4.43 -17.00
C LYS A 73 -12.69 -5.28 -16.97
N CYS A 74 -13.35 -5.37 -15.82
CA CYS A 74 -14.70 -5.94 -15.72
C CYS A 74 -15.71 -4.97 -16.34
N ARG A 75 -16.15 -5.16 -17.59
CA ARG A 75 -17.09 -4.23 -18.27
C ARG A 75 -16.72 -2.75 -18.03
N ASP A 76 -15.45 -2.44 -18.28
CA ASP A 76 -14.82 -1.11 -18.08
C ASP A 76 -14.53 -0.67 -16.63
N ASN A 77 -14.74 -1.52 -15.62
CA ASN A 77 -14.39 -1.20 -14.23
C ASN A 77 -13.23 -2.07 -13.69
N TRP A 78 -12.21 -1.42 -13.11
CA TRP A 78 -11.04 -2.03 -12.47
C TRP A 78 -11.32 -2.62 -11.08
N GLN A 79 -12.59 -2.77 -10.73
CA GLN A 79 -13.07 -2.93 -9.37
C GLN A 79 -12.39 -4.06 -8.58
N PRO A 80 -12.29 -5.32 -9.06
CA PRO A 80 -11.70 -6.38 -8.24
C PRO A 80 -10.22 -6.14 -7.93
N LEU A 81 -9.49 -5.52 -8.86
CA LEU A 81 -8.09 -5.17 -8.65
C LEU A 81 -7.94 -4.04 -7.65
N ILE A 82 -8.70 -2.96 -7.84
CA ILE A 82 -8.72 -1.80 -6.95
C ILE A 82 -9.08 -2.24 -5.53
N ASP A 83 -10.04 -3.14 -5.37
CA ASP A 83 -10.47 -3.62 -4.06
C ASP A 83 -9.43 -4.58 -3.44
N ALA A 84 -8.68 -5.34 -4.26
CA ALA A 84 -7.66 -6.29 -3.78
C ALA A 84 -6.30 -5.65 -3.44
N LEU A 85 -5.88 -4.59 -4.16
CA LEU A 85 -4.57 -3.94 -4.00
C LEU A 85 -4.27 -3.54 -2.54
N PRO A 86 -5.19 -2.88 -1.81
CA PRO A 86 -5.05 -2.61 -0.37
C PRO A 86 -4.72 -3.81 0.51
N SER A 87 -5.22 -5.00 0.16
CA SER A 87 -5.06 -6.23 0.95
C SER A 87 -3.78 -6.99 0.62
N CYS A 88 -3.14 -6.67 -0.52
CA CYS A 88 -1.86 -7.25 -0.92
C CYS A 88 -0.74 -6.89 0.07
N ALA A 89 -0.67 -5.63 0.49
CA ALA A 89 0.25 -5.13 1.51
C ALA A 89 1.75 -5.41 1.26
N THR A 90 2.17 -5.56 -0.01
CA THR A 90 3.58 -5.57 -0.42
C THR A 90 4.02 -4.19 -0.90
N GLU A 91 5.34 -3.97 -0.93
CA GLU A 91 5.88 -2.68 -1.38
C GLU A 91 5.50 -2.38 -2.83
N ALA A 92 5.54 -3.39 -3.72
CA ALA A 92 5.14 -3.27 -5.11
C ALA A 92 3.65 -2.85 -5.25
N CYS A 93 2.75 -3.44 -4.45
CA CYS A 93 1.35 -3.05 -4.41
C CYS A 93 1.16 -1.60 -3.93
N VAL A 94 1.90 -1.16 -2.90
CA VAL A 94 1.85 0.23 -2.41
C VAL A 94 2.35 1.21 -3.46
N VAL A 95 3.44 0.88 -4.16
CA VAL A 95 3.97 1.73 -5.25
C VAL A 95 2.95 1.85 -6.39
N LEU A 96 2.31 0.74 -6.79
CA LEU A 96 1.26 0.78 -7.81
C LEU A 96 0.07 1.63 -7.35
N MET A 97 -0.40 1.47 -6.12
CA MET A 97 -1.49 2.31 -5.58
C MET A 97 -1.12 3.80 -5.63
N LYS A 98 0.11 4.16 -5.26
CA LYS A 98 0.61 5.54 -5.36
C LYS A 98 0.63 6.05 -6.80
N GLU A 99 0.98 5.21 -7.78
CA GLU A 99 0.95 5.60 -9.20
C GLU A 99 -0.47 5.79 -9.72
N ILE A 100 -1.42 4.94 -9.30
CA ILE A 100 -2.84 5.07 -9.63
C ILE A 100 -3.41 6.38 -9.04
N ILE A 101 -3.07 6.72 -7.80
CA ILE A 101 -3.46 8.00 -7.18
C ILE A 101 -2.89 9.18 -7.99
N ALA A 102 -1.62 9.09 -8.38
CA ALA A 102 -0.94 10.16 -9.10
C ALA A 102 -1.44 10.33 -10.55
N SER A 103 -1.95 9.27 -11.19
CA SER A 103 -2.46 9.36 -12.56
C SER A 103 -3.85 10.01 -12.66
N GLY A 104 -4.61 10.02 -11.56
CA GLY A 104 -5.98 10.55 -11.56
C GLY A 104 -6.98 9.68 -12.34
N GLU A 105 -6.63 8.43 -12.65
CA GLU A 105 -7.47 7.48 -13.40
C GLU A 105 -8.63 6.89 -12.58
N VAL A 106 -8.63 7.11 -11.26
CA VAL A 106 -9.62 6.56 -10.33
C VAL A 106 -10.40 7.66 -9.61
N GLU A 107 -11.65 7.37 -9.28
CA GLU A 107 -12.54 8.28 -8.55
C GLU A 107 -12.00 8.63 -7.16
N GLU A 108 -12.32 9.83 -6.68
CA GLU A 108 -11.86 10.35 -5.37
C GLU A 108 -12.20 9.39 -4.21
N GLY A 109 -13.38 8.77 -4.22
CA GLY A 109 -13.75 7.78 -3.19
C GLY A 109 -12.84 6.55 -3.15
N LYS A 110 -12.24 6.16 -4.30
CA LYS A 110 -11.25 5.07 -4.37
C LYS A 110 -9.88 5.52 -3.88
N VAL A 111 -9.50 6.76 -4.17
CA VAL A 111 -8.28 7.37 -3.64
C VAL A 111 -8.32 7.43 -2.11
N GLU A 112 -9.43 7.88 -1.54
CA GLU A 112 -9.65 7.91 -0.09
C GLU A 112 -9.55 6.51 0.54
N TYR A 113 -10.12 5.50 -0.12
CA TYR A 113 -9.99 4.11 0.31
C TYR A 113 -8.53 3.63 0.36
N PHE A 114 -7.73 3.99 -0.65
CA PHE A 114 -6.29 3.69 -0.65
C PHE A 114 -5.58 4.36 0.52
N PHE A 115 -5.83 5.64 0.78
CA PHE A 115 -5.22 6.34 1.89
C PHE A 115 -5.54 5.68 3.25
N TRP A 116 -6.80 5.36 3.50
CA TRP A 116 -7.18 4.65 4.73
C TRP A 116 -6.50 3.29 4.83
N SER A 117 -6.38 2.58 3.71
CA SER A 117 -5.80 1.24 3.70
C SER A 117 -4.34 1.18 4.14
N PHE A 118 -3.56 2.24 3.94
CA PHE A 118 -2.16 2.30 4.36
C PHE A 118 -1.98 2.08 5.87
N SER A 119 -2.98 2.48 6.68
CA SER A 119 -2.98 2.27 8.14
C SER A 119 -3.08 0.79 8.53
N PHE A 120 -3.57 -0.08 7.63
CA PHE A 120 -3.79 -1.49 7.89
C PHE A 120 -2.62 -2.39 7.46
N ILE A 121 -1.61 -1.86 6.78
CA ILE A 121 -0.43 -2.64 6.35
C ILE A 121 0.29 -3.22 7.58
N PRO A 122 0.41 -4.54 7.73
CA PRO A 122 0.85 -5.16 8.99
C PRO A 122 2.36 -5.01 9.25
N LYS A 123 3.17 -5.04 8.19
CA LYS A 123 4.64 -4.99 8.25
C LYS A 123 5.17 -3.95 7.26
N PRO A 124 5.00 -2.65 7.54
CA PRO A 124 5.49 -1.61 6.65
C PRO A 124 7.01 -1.67 6.49
N THR A 125 7.51 -1.26 5.33
CA THR A 125 8.95 -1.16 5.02
C THR A 125 9.36 0.31 4.91
N SER A 126 10.66 0.59 4.98
CA SER A 126 11.19 1.93 4.68
C SER A 126 10.90 2.36 3.24
N GLY A 127 10.94 1.42 2.28
CA GLY A 127 10.64 1.69 0.87
C GLY A 127 9.19 2.09 0.64
N MET A 128 8.22 1.51 1.38
CA MET A 128 6.83 1.97 1.38
C MET A 128 6.70 3.42 1.87
N ILE A 129 7.37 3.76 2.97
CA ILE A 129 7.35 5.12 3.55
C ILE A 129 7.94 6.13 2.56
N GLU A 130 9.09 5.78 1.97
CA GLU A 130 9.75 6.61 0.97
C GLU A 130 8.87 6.84 -0.27
N SER A 131 8.21 5.79 -0.74
CA SER A 131 7.34 5.83 -1.92
C SER A 131 6.10 6.70 -1.72
N LEU A 132 5.55 6.73 -0.50
CA LEU A 132 4.35 7.49 -0.14
C LEU A 132 4.65 8.93 0.29
N ALA A 133 5.86 9.24 0.75
CA ALA A 133 6.23 10.58 1.21
C ALA A 133 5.93 11.72 0.21
N PRO A 134 6.06 11.55 -1.13
CA PRO A 134 5.66 12.57 -2.10
C PRO A 134 4.17 12.94 -2.06
N LEU A 135 3.28 12.02 -1.66
CA LEU A 135 1.84 12.29 -1.58
C LEU A 135 1.51 13.34 -0.52
N LEU A 136 2.29 13.42 0.56
CA LEU A 136 2.14 14.47 1.57
C LEU A 136 2.53 15.87 1.09
N LYS A 137 3.21 15.96 -0.06
CA LYS A 137 3.65 17.22 -0.67
C LYS A 137 2.74 17.66 -1.81
N SER A 138 1.76 16.84 -2.21
CA SER A 138 0.85 17.22 -3.28
C SER A 138 -0.06 18.37 -2.85
N PRO A 139 -0.29 19.37 -3.71
CA PRO A 139 -1.28 20.41 -3.43
C PRO A 139 -2.64 19.77 -3.15
N GLY A 140 -3.28 20.14 -2.04
CA GLY A 140 -4.59 19.59 -1.65
C GLY A 140 -4.55 18.16 -1.12
N ALA A 141 -3.41 17.68 -0.59
CA ALA A 141 -3.34 16.40 0.11
C ALA A 141 -4.43 16.31 1.20
N SER A 142 -5.30 15.29 1.10
CA SER A 142 -6.46 15.14 1.97
C SER A 142 -6.06 14.71 3.39
N GLN A 143 -6.99 14.88 4.34
CA GLN A 143 -6.76 14.44 5.72
C GLN A 143 -6.47 12.95 5.81
N SER A 144 -7.14 12.11 5.02
CA SER A 144 -6.90 10.67 5.00
C SER A 144 -5.50 10.35 4.46
N CYS A 145 -4.98 11.11 3.49
CA CYS A 145 -3.59 10.98 3.04
C CYS A 145 -2.60 11.15 4.19
N PHE A 146 -2.74 12.25 4.95
CA PHE A 146 -1.91 12.49 6.12
C PHE A 146 -2.05 11.38 7.17
N LEU A 147 -3.28 11.00 7.53
CA LEU A 147 -3.52 9.98 8.55
C LEU A 147 -3.04 8.60 8.12
N GLY A 148 -3.29 8.21 6.88
CA GLY A 148 -2.87 6.92 6.32
C GLY A 148 -1.34 6.77 6.30
N VAL A 149 -0.63 7.76 5.77
CA VAL A 149 0.83 7.73 5.68
C VAL A 149 1.48 7.82 7.06
N THR A 150 0.97 8.67 7.96
CA THR A 150 1.52 8.78 9.33
C THR A 150 1.18 7.59 10.21
N ALA A 151 0.04 6.93 10.03
CA ALA A 151 -0.26 5.66 10.68
C ALA A 151 0.68 4.55 10.23
N LEU A 152 0.99 4.48 8.93
CA LEU A 152 1.98 3.56 8.37
C LEU A 152 3.37 3.81 8.97
N LEU A 153 3.80 5.08 9.02
CA LEU A 153 5.04 5.51 9.65
C LEU A 153 5.10 5.11 11.14
N HIS A 154 4.04 5.39 11.89
CA HIS A 154 3.95 5.04 13.30
C HIS A 154 4.08 3.53 13.50
N ARG A 155 3.41 2.72 12.68
CA ARG A 155 3.50 1.26 12.75
C ARG A 155 4.91 0.75 12.43
N PHE A 156 5.60 1.36 11.47
CA PHE A 156 7.02 1.07 11.19
C PHE A 156 7.91 1.41 12.39
N CYS A 157 7.81 2.63 12.94
CA CYS A 157 8.62 3.04 14.09
C CYS A 157 8.30 2.24 15.37
N SER A 158 7.06 1.81 15.54
CA SER A 158 6.67 0.97 16.70
C SER A 158 7.38 -0.39 16.71
N ALA A 159 7.84 -0.86 15.55
CA ALA A 159 8.53 -2.13 15.41
C ALA A 159 10.07 -2.00 15.31
N TYR A 160 10.61 -0.78 15.21
CA TYR A 160 12.03 -0.55 14.90
C TYR A 160 12.67 0.47 15.85
N ASN A 161 13.67 0.04 16.63
CA ASN A 161 14.26 0.85 17.71
C ASN A 161 14.99 2.12 17.24
N PHE A 162 15.60 2.11 16.06
CA PHE A 162 16.36 3.24 15.51
C PHE A 162 15.59 3.94 14.38
N CYS A 163 14.29 4.16 14.56
CA CYS A 163 13.43 4.72 13.51
C CYS A 163 13.88 6.11 13.06
N ASP A 164 14.39 6.92 13.99
CA ASP A 164 14.81 8.31 13.73
C ASP A 164 16.01 8.41 12.77
N ASP A 165 16.81 7.34 12.65
CA ASP A 165 17.96 7.27 11.75
C ASP A 165 17.57 6.88 10.32
N VAL A 166 16.32 6.46 10.09
CA VAL A 166 15.86 6.02 8.77
C VAL A 166 15.58 7.23 7.87
N PRO A 167 16.25 7.39 6.72
CA PRO A 167 16.10 8.58 5.86
C PRO A 167 14.65 8.84 5.39
N ALA A 168 13.91 7.77 5.11
CA ALA A 168 12.50 7.83 4.72
C ALA A 168 11.63 8.47 5.82
N VAL A 169 11.87 8.10 7.09
CA VAL A 169 11.17 8.65 8.26
C VAL A 169 11.49 10.12 8.41
N GLN A 170 12.77 10.49 8.36
CA GLN A 170 13.20 11.89 8.45
C GLN A 170 12.60 12.76 7.33
N SER A 171 12.40 12.20 6.13
CA SER A 171 11.76 12.90 5.01
C SER A 171 10.29 13.22 5.30
N VAL A 172 9.55 12.26 5.85
CA VAL A 172 8.14 12.46 6.26
C VAL A 172 8.07 13.45 7.41
N MET A 173 8.89 13.30 8.46
CA MET A 173 8.92 14.21 9.61
C MET A 173 9.22 15.66 9.21
N ARG A 174 10.16 15.88 8.28
CA ARG A 174 10.42 17.22 7.72
C ARG A 174 9.21 17.79 6.97
N THR A 175 8.46 16.95 6.29
CA THR A 175 7.26 17.37 5.55
C THR A 175 6.15 17.77 6.52
N LEU A 176 5.92 16.97 7.57
CA LEU A 176 4.96 17.30 8.62
C LEU A 176 5.34 18.58 9.38
N GLY A 177 6.63 18.76 9.71
CA GLY A 177 7.10 19.97 10.37
C GLY A 177 6.87 21.23 9.53
N LYS A 178 7.00 21.14 8.20
CA LYS A 178 6.66 22.25 7.30
C LYS A 178 5.16 22.54 7.27
N PHE A 179 4.33 21.49 7.28
CA PHE A 179 2.87 21.61 7.27
C PHE A 179 2.35 22.28 8.55
N LEU A 180 2.89 21.91 9.71
CA LEU A 180 2.52 22.50 11.00
C LEU A 180 3.06 23.93 11.19
N GLY A 181 4.05 24.32 10.39
CA GLY A 181 4.71 25.62 10.48
C GLY A 181 5.54 25.80 11.74
N GLY A 182 6.07 27.02 11.92
CA GLY A 182 6.72 27.42 13.16
C GLY A 182 5.70 27.88 14.22
N ASN A 183 6.01 27.65 15.49
CA ASN A 183 5.24 28.13 16.65
C ASN A 183 3.77 27.65 16.74
N CYS A 184 3.36 26.63 15.98
CA CYS A 184 1.96 26.15 15.94
C CYS A 184 0.94 27.29 15.73
N THR A 185 1.33 28.33 15.00
CA THR A 185 0.46 29.48 14.71
C THR A 185 -0.30 29.20 13.42
N VAL A 186 -1.62 29.05 13.53
CA VAL A 186 -2.52 28.89 12.39
C VAL A 186 -2.47 30.18 11.58
N GLN A 187 -1.92 30.12 10.37
CA GLN A 187 -1.82 31.28 9.47
C GLN A 187 -3.14 31.55 8.72
N ASP A 188 -4.08 30.62 8.78
CA ASP A 188 -5.33 30.67 8.03
C ASP A 188 -6.53 30.97 8.95
N SER A 189 -7.02 32.21 8.87
CA SER A 189 -8.10 32.70 9.73
C SER A 189 -9.45 32.01 9.49
N GLU A 190 -9.66 31.40 8.32
CA GLU A 190 -10.92 30.69 8.00
C GLU A 190 -11.03 29.32 8.68
N ALA A 191 -9.90 28.65 8.95
CA ALA A 191 -9.87 27.36 9.64
C ALA A 191 -10.26 27.49 11.13
N LEU A 192 -10.02 28.64 11.75
CA LEU A 192 -10.35 28.89 13.16
C LEU A 192 -11.87 29.03 13.38
N SER A 193 -12.64 29.48 12.39
CA SER A 193 -14.10 29.63 12.51
C SER A 193 -14.86 28.30 12.61
N GLN A 194 -14.28 27.18 12.17
CA GLN A 194 -14.92 25.87 12.27
C GLN A 194 -14.62 25.13 13.59
N VAL A 195 -13.57 25.54 14.31
CA VAL A 195 -13.17 24.91 15.59
C VAL A 195 -13.93 25.51 16.79
N SER A 196 -14.53 26.70 16.62
CA SER A 196 -15.29 27.40 17.67
C SER A 196 -16.77 26.97 17.80
N ILE A 197 -17.19 25.86 17.18
CA ILE A 197 -18.54 25.29 17.35
C ILE A 197 -18.42 23.83 17.81
N ILE A 198 -17.89 23.61 19.02
CA ILE A 198 -18.21 22.46 19.89
C ILE A 198 -18.30 22.98 21.33
#